data_AF-A0A963WSJ6-F1
#
_entry.id   AF-A0A963WSJ6-F1
#
_cell.length_a   1.000
_cell.length_b   1.000
_cell.length_c   1.000
_cell.angle_alpha   90.00
_cell.angle_beta   90.00
_cell.angle_gamma   90.00
#
_symmetry.space_group_name_H-M   'P 1'
#
loop_
_entity.id
_entity.type
_entity.pdbx_description
1 polymer ?
#
loop_
_entity_poly.entity_id
_entity_poly.type
_entity_poly.pdbx_seq_one_letter_code
_entity_poly.pdbx_strand_id
1 'polypeptide(L)'
;MQAVGQLAGGVAHDFNNVLTAIIGYCDLMLLRHTPGDSDYDDIQQIRANSNRAASLTRQLLAFSRQQTLQPKILQLPDVVSEVSQLLKRLLGENIELKVRHDRDLGAVRADPQQLEQVIVNLAVNARDAIQSNGDGRGKLTLATRRVSARDVRAMGSDIIPVGDYTVLVAQDSGGGIPPDKLGKIFEPFFTTKEQGKGTGLGLSTVYGIVKQSGGFIFADNIEGRGGRAEGARFTIYLPVHAGGGEDDAPAPPAAARAKETASKWSGGGRILLVEDEDMVRAVAERALARSGHKITLASDGEEGLAAIANGGEFDLIVSDVVMPGMDGPTMVKAIRKQRPELPVLFMSGYAEEQLRKEISVDRMHFLAKPFSVQQIGDKVGEILRGSLE
;
A
#
# COMPACT_ATOMS: atom_id res chain seq x y z
N MET A 1 12.61 -12.85 14.77
CA MET A 1 11.87 -11.84 13.97
C MET A 1 10.41 -12.23 13.67
N GLN A 2 10.01 -13.51 13.57
CA GLN A 2 8.61 -13.91 13.33
C GLN A 2 7.61 -13.47 14.42
N ALA A 3 8.00 -13.48 15.69
CA ALA A 3 7.12 -13.11 16.82
C ALA A 3 6.68 -11.62 16.81
N VAL A 4 7.50 -10.72 16.27
CA VAL A 4 7.18 -9.28 16.20
C VAL A 4 6.10 -9.00 15.15
N GLY A 5 6.09 -9.75 14.04
CA GLY A 5 5.13 -9.58 12.95
C GLY A 5 3.71 -10.05 13.25
N GLN A 6 3.56 -11.12 14.03
CA GLN A 6 2.24 -11.59 14.48
C GLN A 6 1.62 -10.65 15.53
N LEU A 7 2.43 -10.17 16.49
CA LEU A 7 1.99 -9.19 17.49
C LEU A 7 1.58 -7.85 16.84
N ALA A 8 2.36 -7.35 15.88
CA ALA A 8 2.02 -6.13 15.15
C ALA A 8 0.76 -6.29 14.28
N GLY A 9 0.51 -7.49 13.75
CA GLY A 9 -0.72 -7.81 13.00
C GLY A 9 -1.98 -7.73 13.87
N GLY A 10 -1.95 -8.34 15.06
CA GLY A 10 -3.07 -8.31 16.01
C GLY A 10 -3.34 -6.90 16.54
N VAL A 11 -2.30 -6.20 17.00
CA VAL A 11 -2.48 -4.82 17.51
C VAL A 11 -3.04 -3.89 16.43
N ALA A 12 -2.55 -3.98 15.20
CA ALA A 12 -3.02 -3.09 14.15
C ALA A 12 -4.45 -3.39 13.68
N HIS A 13 -4.92 -4.63 13.85
CA HIS A 13 -6.32 -4.98 13.63
C HIS A 13 -7.22 -4.19 14.58
N ASP A 14 -6.92 -4.22 15.89
CA ASP A 14 -7.69 -3.49 16.90
C ASP A 14 -7.67 -1.98 16.65
N PHE A 15 -6.52 -1.43 16.28
CA PHE A 15 -6.41 -0.03 15.87
C PHE A 15 -7.28 0.30 14.66
N ASN A 16 -7.32 -0.58 13.64
CA ASN A 16 -8.16 -0.36 12.46
C ASN A 16 -9.66 -0.43 12.80
N ASN A 17 -10.09 -1.27 13.73
CA ASN A 17 -11.47 -1.34 14.20
C ASN A 17 -11.89 -0.03 14.90
N VAL A 18 -11.06 0.46 15.83
CA VAL A 18 -11.29 1.76 16.50
C VAL A 18 -11.36 2.90 15.49
N LEU A 19 -10.44 2.94 14.53
CA LEU A 19 -10.40 3.98 13.50
C LEU A 19 -11.61 3.91 12.56
N THR A 20 -12.10 2.71 12.23
CA THR A 20 -13.32 2.52 11.43
C THR A 20 -14.53 3.11 12.15
N ALA A 21 -14.67 2.85 13.44
CA ALA A 21 -15.73 3.43 14.24
C ALA A 21 -15.64 4.97 14.27
N ILE A 22 -14.46 5.54 14.57
CA ILE A 22 -14.29 7.00 14.66
C ILE A 22 -14.63 7.67 13.32
N ILE A 23 -14.07 7.17 12.20
CA ILE A 23 -14.34 7.70 10.86
C ILE A 23 -15.83 7.60 10.53
N GLY A 24 -16.44 6.45 10.83
CA GLY A 24 -17.86 6.21 10.62
C GLY A 24 -18.77 7.17 11.37
N TYR A 25 -18.52 7.41 12.66
CA TYR A 25 -19.28 8.39 13.43
C TYR A 25 -19.09 9.82 12.92
N CYS A 26 -17.86 10.21 12.54
CA CYS A 26 -17.63 11.51 11.91
C CYS A 26 -18.46 11.66 10.62
N ASP A 27 -18.47 10.66 9.74
CA ASP A 27 -19.26 10.70 8.51
C ASP A 27 -20.76 10.76 8.80
N LEU A 28 -21.26 9.98 9.78
CA LEU A 28 -22.66 10.03 10.20
C LEU A 28 -23.06 11.40 10.76
N MET A 29 -22.16 12.06 11.50
CA MET A 29 -22.38 13.41 12.02
C MET A 29 -22.37 14.45 10.91
N LEU A 30 -21.44 14.36 9.95
CA LEU A 30 -21.35 15.26 8.79
C LEU A 30 -22.54 15.14 7.83
N LEU A 31 -23.32 14.05 7.92
CA LEU A 31 -24.59 13.95 7.20
C LEU A 31 -25.72 14.79 7.80
N ARG A 32 -25.51 15.33 9.01
CA ARG A 32 -26.46 16.20 9.74
C ARG A 32 -25.91 17.59 10.02
N HIS A 33 -24.62 17.82 9.77
CA HIS A 33 -23.94 19.09 9.97
C HIS A 33 -23.39 19.59 8.63
N THR A 34 -23.67 20.83 8.30
CA THR A 34 -23.27 21.50 7.06
C THR A 34 -22.22 22.58 7.32
N PRO A 35 -21.46 23.02 6.29
CA PRO A 35 -20.53 24.13 6.43
C PRO A 35 -21.24 25.37 6.98
N GLY A 36 -20.84 25.81 8.17
CA GLY A 36 -21.49 26.91 8.92
C GLY A 36 -22.04 26.50 10.28
N ASP A 37 -22.22 25.20 10.53
CA ASP A 37 -22.54 24.70 11.87
C ASP A 37 -21.30 24.76 12.77
N SER A 38 -21.49 25.06 14.07
CA SER A 38 -20.38 25.24 15.04
C SER A 38 -19.45 24.03 15.11
N ASP A 39 -20.01 22.84 14.96
CA ASP A 39 -19.29 21.58 15.19
C ASP A 39 -18.70 21.03 13.88
N TYR A 40 -19.03 21.60 12.71
CA TYR A 40 -18.65 21.07 11.40
C TYR A 40 -17.14 20.96 11.24
N ASP A 41 -16.41 22.03 11.57
CA ASP A 41 -14.96 22.11 11.41
C ASP A 41 -14.24 21.15 12.37
N ASP A 42 -14.74 21.01 13.60
CA ASP A 42 -14.19 20.07 14.58
C ASP A 42 -14.39 18.61 14.13
N ILE A 43 -15.58 18.26 13.62
CA ILE A 43 -15.85 16.91 13.10
C ILE A 43 -14.96 16.61 11.88
N GLN A 44 -14.76 17.58 10.98
CA GLN A 44 -13.83 17.45 9.84
C GLN A 44 -12.40 17.22 10.32
N GLN A 45 -11.96 17.94 11.35
CA GLN A 45 -10.61 17.83 11.88
C GLN A 45 -10.37 16.48 12.58
N ILE A 46 -11.34 15.97 13.34
CA ILE A 46 -11.29 14.62 13.92
C ILE A 46 -11.20 13.58 12.79
N ARG A 47 -12.04 13.69 11.76
CA ARG A 47 -12.03 12.79 10.60
C ARG A 47 -10.69 12.80 9.86
N ALA A 48 -10.11 13.97 9.64
CA ALA A 48 -8.81 14.12 8.99
C ALA A 48 -7.67 13.47 9.80
N ASN A 49 -7.67 13.68 11.13
CA ASN A 49 -6.69 13.08 12.02
C ASN A 49 -6.82 11.55 12.10
N SER A 50 -8.05 11.02 12.14
CA SER A 50 -8.30 9.57 12.13
C SER A 50 -7.87 8.92 10.82
N ASN A 51 -8.11 9.58 9.68
CA ASN A 51 -7.59 9.11 8.39
C ASN A 51 -6.06 9.13 8.33
N ARG A 52 -5.42 10.12 8.94
CA ARG A 52 -3.96 10.18 9.08
C ARG A 52 -3.43 9.03 9.93
N ALA A 53 -4.06 8.75 11.07
CA ALA A 53 -3.71 7.62 11.94
C ALA A 53 -3.89 6.29 11.20
N ALA A 54 -4.98 6.11 10.45
CA ALA A 54 -5.20 4.94 9.59
C ALA A 54 -4.08 4.73 8.57
N SER A 55 -3.63 5.82 7.93
CA SER A 55 -2.48 5.76 7.01
C SER A 55 -1.20 5.32 7.71
N LEU A 56 -0.96 5.80 8.93
CA LEU A 56 0.22 5.44 9.72
C LEU A 56 0.17 3.97 10.17
N THR A 57 -1.00 3.48 10.62
CA THR A 57 -1.20 2.08 10.99
C THR A 57 -0.99 1.15 9.79
N ARG A 58 -1.49 1.51 8.61
CA ARG A 58 -1.23 0.77 7.36
C ARG A 58 0.26 0.77 6.99
N GLN A 59 0.97 1.87 7.19
CA GLN A 59 2.41 1.97 6.93
C GLN A 59 3.25 1.15 7.94
N LEU A 60 2.86 1.13 9.22
CA LEU A 60 3.44 0.26 10.25
C LEU A 60 3.23 -1.21 9.92
N LEU A 61 2.03 -1.58 9.44
CA LEU A 61 1.73 -2.93 8.98
C LEU A 61 2.49 -3.32 7.72
N ALA A 62 2.63 -2.40 6.75
CA ALA A 62 3.43 -2.60 5.54
C ALA A 62 4.92 -2.79 5.87
N PHE A 63 5.40 -2.21 6.97
CA PHE A 63 6.75 -2.45 7.50
C PHE A 63 6.85 -3.81 8.22
N SER A 64 5.76 -4.25 8.86
CA SER A 64 5.70 -5.50 9.62
C SER A 64 5.42 -6.74 8.76
N ARG A 65 4.80 -6.59 7.59
CA ARG A 65 4.46 -7.70 6.69
C ARG A 65 5.29 -7.62 5.43
N GLN A 66 5.81 -8.78 5.02
CA GLN A 66 6.26 -8.98 3.65
C GLN A 66 5.05 -8.76 2.73
N GLN A 67 4.98 -7.61 2.07
CA GLN A 67 4.11 -7.41 0.92
C GLN A 67 4.40 -8.54 -0.07
N THR A 68 3.38 -9.21 -0.62
CA THR A 68 3.59 -10.30 -1.58
C THR A 68 4.21 -9.68 -2.83
N LEU A 69 5.53 -9.81 -2.97
CA LEU A 69 6.24 -9.34 -4.13
C LEU A 69 5.67 -10.03 -5.37
N GLN A 70 5.42 -9.27 -6.43
CA GLN A 70 5.20 -9.83 -7.77
C GLN A 70 6.47 -9.61 -8.60
N PRO A 71 7.58 -10.32 -8.28
CA PRO A 71 8.82 -10.10 -8.98
C PRO A 71 8.69 -10.49 -10.45
N LYS A 72 9.04 -9.57 -11.33
CA LYS A 72 9.10 -9.78 -12.78
C LYS A 72 10.54 -9.59 -13.25
N ILE A 73 10.88 -10.25 -14.34
CA ILE A 73 12.12 -9.96 -15.07
C ILE A 73 11.87 -8.67 -15.84
N LEU A 74 12.63 -7.63 -15.52
CA LEU A 74 12.43 -6.29 -16.07
C LEU A 74 13.75 -5.61 -16.40
N GLN A 75 13.67 -4.59 -17.26
CA GLN A 75 14.77 -3.69 -17.57
C GLN A 75 14.61 -2.42 -16.73
N LEU A 76 15.64 -2.08 -15.93
CA LEU A 76 15.64 -0.88 -15.09
C LEU A 76 15.33 0.43 -15.84
N PRO A 77 15.83 0.65 -17.08
CA PRO A 77 15.48 1.84 -17.85
C PRO A 77 13.99 2.03 -18.10
N ASP A 78 13.22 0.94 -18.23
CA ASP A 78 11.78 1.02 -18.50
C ASP A 78 11.04 1.59 -17.28
N VAL A 79 11.34 1.06 -16.09
CA VAL A 79 10.77 1.56 -14.82
C VAL A 79 11.14 3.02 -14.58
N VAL A 80 12.40 3.40 -14.83
CA VAL A 80 12.85 4.80 -14.69
C VAL A 80 12.11 5.71 -15.69
N SER A 81 11.84 5.22 -16.90
CA SER A 81 11.11 5.97 -17.93
C SER A 81 9.64 6.19 -17.55
N GLU A 82 8.97 5.16 -17.01
CA GLU A 82 7.58 5.22 -16.56
C GLU A 82 7.38 6.29 -15.47
N VAL A 83 8.25 6.32 -14.46
CA VAL A 83 8.14 7.30 -13.37
C VAL A 83 8.63 8.69 -13.75
N SER A 84 9.45 8.83 -14.80
CA SER A 84 10.08 10.12 -15.17
C SER A 84 9.08 11.26 -15.39
N GLN A 85 7.91 10.98 -15.97
CA GLN A 85 6.87 12.00 -16.17
C GLN A 85 6.22 12.45 -14.86
N LEU A 86 6.02 11.51 -13.93
CA LEU A 86 5.53 11.80 -12.59
C LEU A 86 6.58 12.59 -11.79
N LEU A 87 7.86 12.21 -11.89
CA LEU A 87 8.96 12.90 -11.19
C LEU A 87 9.10 14.36 -11.63
N LYS A 88 9.00 14.66 -12.93
CA LYS A 88 9.04 16.05 -13.43
C LYS A 88 7.97 16.93 -12.75
N ARG A 89 6.76 16.40 -12.54
CA ARG A 89 5.68 17.11 -11.84
C ARG A 89 5.95 17.25 -10.35
N LEU A 90 6.52 16.22 -9.70
CA LEU A 90 6.81 16.23 -8.27
C LEU A 90 7.97 17.15 -7.87
N LEU A 91 9.00 17.22 -8.73
CA LEU A 91 10.20 18.03 -8.48
C LEU A 91 9.95 19.52 -8.73
N GLY A 92 9.00 19.86 -9.61
CA GLY A 92 8.69 21.24 -9.98
C GLY A 92 9.71 21.85 -10.95
N GLU A 93 9.53 23.12 -11.28
CA GLU A 93 10.34 23.80 -12.31
C GLU A 93 11.76 24.16 -11.86
N ASN A 94 12.00 24.23 -10.55
CA ASN A 94 13.28 24.65 -9.98
C ASN A 94 14.34 23.53 -9.97
N ILE A 95 13.93 22.27 -10.19
CA ILE A 95 14.82 21.11 -10.09
C ILE A 95 14.90 20.39 -11.43
N GLU A 96 16.10 20.38 -12.02
CA GLU A 96 16.37 19.72 -13.28
C GLU A 96 16.49 18.19 -13.07
N LEU A 97 15.61 17.40 -13.71
CA LEU A 97 15.72 15.94 -13.75
C LEU A 97 16.57 15.51 -14.95
N LYS A 98 17.71 14.85 -14.71
CA LYS A 98 18.50 14.16 -15.75
C LYS A 98 18.43 12.66 -15.59
N VAL A 99 18.17 11.97 -16.69
CA VAL A 99 18.17 10.50 -16.74
C VAL A 99 19.25 10.03 -17.71
N ARG A 100 20.02 9.02 -17.31
CA ARG A 100 21.08 8.41 -18.13
C ARG A 100 21.05 6.89 -17.99
N HIS A 101 21.30 6.19 -19.08
CA HIS A 101 21.36 4.73 -19.09
C HIS A 101 22.64 4.28 -19.80
N ASP A 102 23.43 3.42 -19.15
CA ASP A 102 24.51 2.69 -19.81
C ASP A 102 23.93 1.66 -20.80
N ARG A 103 24.78 1.18 -21.71
CA ARG A 103 24.44 0.11 -22.65
C ARG A 103 24.62 -1.27 -22.00
N ASP A 104 23.99 -2.28 -22.57
CA ASP A 104 24.15 -3.69 -22.20
C ASP A 104 23.82 -3.98 -20.72
N LEU A 105 22.76 -3.34 -20.21
CA LEU A 105 22.25 -3.60 -18.86
C LEU A 105 21.60 -4.99 -18.81
N GLY A 106 21.88 -5.74 -17.75
CA GLY A 106 21.22 -7.03 -17.52
C GLY A 106 19.82 -6.85 -16.95
N ALA A 107 18.89 -7.73 -17.33
CA ALA A 107 17.56 -7.76 -16.73
C ALA A 107 17.66 -8.13 -15.25
N VAL A 108 16.80 -7.56 -14.40
CA VAL A 108 16.75 -7.87 -12.97
C VAL A 108 15.40 -8.50 -12.63
N ARG A 109 15.36 -9.30 -11.57
CA ARG A 109 14.12 -9.86 -11.03
C ARG A 109 13.66 -9.01 -9.85
N ALA A 110 12.68 -8.15 -10.06
CA ALA A 110 12.15 -7.24 -9.04
C ALA A 110 10.67 -6.91 -9.29
N ASP A 111 9.98 -6.42 -8.27
CA ASP A 111 8.60 -5.94 -8.40
C ASP A 111 8.62 -4.51 -8.98
N PRO A 112 8.01 -4.26 -10.16
CA PRO A 112 8.03 -2.95 -10.80
C PRO A 112 7.47 -1.84 -9.91
N GLN A 113 6.31 -2.06 -9.29
CA GLN A 113 5.64 -1.06 -8.45
C GLN A 113 6.48 -0.71 -7.21
N GLN A 114 7.19 -1.68 -6.66
CA GLN A 114 8.12 -1.42 -5.55
C GLN A 114 9.34 -0.62 -6.00
N LEU A 115 9.89 -0.89 -7.19
CA LEU A 115 10.99 -0.10 -7.74
C LEU A 115 10.56 1.33 -8.09
N GLU A 116 9.33 1.52 -8.60
CA GLU A 116 8.76 2.85 -8.79
C GLU A 116 8.70 3.62 -7.45
N GLN A 117 8.21 2.96 -6.39
CA GLN A 117 8.15 3.53 -5.06
C GLN A 117 9.53 3.91 -4.51
N VAL A 118 10.56 3.08 -4.77
CA VAL A 118 11.95 3.40 -4.43
C VAL A 118 12.39 4.69 -5.11
N ILE A 119 12.17 4.80 -6.41
CA ILE A 119 12.61 5.96 -7.20
C ILE A 119 11.86 7.23 -6.73
N VAL A 120 10.55 7.15 -6.50
CA VAL A 120 9.74 8.27 -6.00
C VAL A 120 10.23 8.73 -4.62
N ASN A 121 10.50 7.81 -3.70
CA ASN A 121 11.00 8.16 -2.37
C ASN A 121 12.37 8.85 -2.42
N LEU A 122 13.28 8.35 -3.25
CA LEU A 122 14.59 8.99 -3.46
C LEU A 122 14.43 10.39 -4.07
N ALA A 123 13.52 10.56 -5.03
CA ALA A 123 13.28 11.85 -5.67
C ALA A 123 12.64 12.88 -4.73
N VAL A 124 11.70 12.47 -3.88
CA VAL A 124 11.11 13.35 -2.85
C VAL A 124 12.17 13.77 -1.83
N ASN A 125 13.01 12.84 -1.38
CA ASN A 125 14.10 13.15 -0.46
C ASN A 125 15.12 14.11 -1.09
N ALA A 126 15.49 13.89 -2.36
CA ALA A 126 16.36 14.78 -3.11
C ALA A 126 15.77 16.20 -3.23
N ARG A 127 14.48 16.31 -3.57
CA ARG A 127 13.78 17.60 -3.65
C ARG A 127 13.87 18.36 -2.34
N ASP A 128 13.52 17.70 -1.25
CA ASP A 128 13.48 18.34 0.05
C ASP A 128 14.90 18.73 0.53
N ALA A 129 15.92 17.94 0.20
CA ALA A 129 17.32 18.26 0.43
C ALA A 129 17.83 19.45 -0.41
N ILE A 130 17.36 19.60 -1.65
CA ILE A 130 17.66 20.76 -2.51
C ILE A 130 16.93 22.00 -1.99
N GLN A 131 15.65 21.89 -1.64
CA GLN A 131 14.85 23.03 -1.18
C GLN A 131 15.32 23.58 0.17
N SER A 132 15.89 22.72 1.02
CA SER A 132 16.48 23.13 2.30
C SER A 132 17.90 23.71 2.16
N ASN A 133 18.49 23.68 0.97
CA ASN A 133 19.85 24.14 0.71
C ASN A 133 19.90 25.20 -0.40
N GLY A 134 20.16 26.46 -0.06
CA GLY A 134 20.31 27.54 -1.04
C GLY A 134 18.98 28.14 -1.53
N ASP A 135 18.89 28.45 -2.82
CA ASP A 135 17.74 29.13 -3.45
C ASP A 135 16.65 28.15 -3.95
N GLY A 136 16.77 26.88 -3.57
CA GLY A 136 15.85 25.81 -3.97
C GLY A 136 16.00 25.34 -5.41
N ARG A 137 17.00 25.84 -6.16
CA ARG A 137 17.35 25.32 -7.48
C ARG A 137 18.38 24.22 -7.37
N GLY A 138 18.24 23.20 -8.19
CA GLY A 138 19.19 22.09 -8.18
C GLY A 138 18.91 21.07 -9.26
N LYS A 139 19.49 19.89 -9.08
CA LYS A 139 19.44 18.83 -10.06
C LYS A 139 19.31 17.48 -9.37
N LEU A 140 18.42 16.64 -9.90
CA LEU A 140 18.37 15.21 -9.60
C LEU A 140 18.84 14.44 -10.83
N THR A 141 19.84 13.59 -10.68
CA THR A 141 20.33 12.68 -11.72
C THR A 141 19.97 11.25 -11.36
N LEU A 142 19.22 10.58 -12.22
CA LEU A 142 19.03 9.12 -12.19
C LEU A 142 19.92 8.50 -13.27
N ALA A 143 20.75 7.54 -12.89
CA ALA A 143 21.60 6.83 -13.83
C ALA A 143 21.50 5.32 -13.62
N THR A 144 21.39 4.55 -14.71
CA THR A 144 21.53 3.08 -14.64
C THR A 144 22.87 2.66 -15.21
N ARG A 145 23.58 1.77 -14.51
CA ARG A 145 24.93 1.34 -14.86
C ARG A 145 25.06 -0.18 -14.85
N ARG A 146 25.91 -0.71 -15.72
CA ARG A 146 26.35 -2.10 -15.63
C ARG A 146 27.56 -2.18 -14.70
N VAL A 147 27.52 -3.11 -13.76
CA VAL A 147 28.67 -3.46 -12.92
C VAL A 147 28.91 -4.96 -13.08
N SER A 148 30.08 -5.32 -13.62
CA SER A 148 30.41 -6.73 -13.84
C SER A 148 30.95 -7.39 -12.58
N ALA A 149 30.93 -8.72 -12.53
CA ALA A 149 31.56 -9.49 -11.46
C ALA A 149 33.06 -9.14 -11.27
N ARG A 150 33.76 -8.75 -12.35
CA ARG A 150 35.14 -8.28 -12.29
C ARG A 150 35.26 -6.97 -11.52
N ASP A 151 34.33 -6.05 -11.75
CA ASP A 151 34.31 -4.74 -11.09
C ASP A 151 33.98 -4.90 -9.60
N VAL A 152 33.03 -5.78 -9.25
CA VAL A 152 32.73 -6.09 -7.84
C VAL A 152 33.94 -6.67 -7.12
N ARG A 153 34.67 -7.58 -7.77
CA ARG A 153 35.92 -8.14 -7.21
C ARG A 153 37.00 -7.06 -7.01
N ALA A 154 37.09 -6.09 -7.91
CA ALA A 154 38.03 -4.98 -7.80
C ALA A 154 37.65 -3.97 -6.70
N MET A 155 36.36 -3.87 -6.35
CA MET A 155 35.90 -3.02 -5.24
C MET A 155 36.30 -3.55 -3.86
N GLY A 156 36.63 -4.85 -3.73
CA GLY A 156 37.07 -5.45 -2.46
C GLY A 156 36.04 -5.36 -1.33
N SER A 157 34.75 -5.28 -1.66
CA SER A 157 33.67 -5.18 -0.67
C SER A 157 33.28 -6.55 -0.14
N ASP A 158 33.32 -6.75 1.17
CA ASP A 158 32.82 -7.98 1.82
C ASP A 158 31.28 -8.04 1.88
N ILE A 159 30.60 -6.95 1.51
CA ILE A 159 29.14 -6.78 1.65
C ILE A 159 28.40 -7.21 0.38
N ILE A 160 28.98 -6.97 -0.80
CA ILE A 160 28.35 -7.29 -2.09
C ILE A 160 28.97 -8.59 -2.64
N PRO A 161 28.19 -9.67 -2.82
CA PRO A 161 28.67 -10.89 -3.45
C PRO A 161 29.22 -10.63 -4.85
N VAL A 162 30.22 -11.41 -5.27
CA VAL A 162 30.77 -11.31 -6.64
C VAL A 162 29.72 -11.81 -7.63
N GLY A 163 29.27 -10.93 -8.52
CA GLY A 163 28.27 -11.23 -9.55
C GLY A 163 28.06 -10.05 -10.50
N ASP A 164 27.26 -10.25 -11.54
CA ASP A 164 26.85 -9.17 -12.44
C ASP A 164 25.65 -8.42 -11.85
N TYR A 165 25.72 -7.09 -11.85
CA TYR A 165 24.70 -6.21 -11.30
C TYR A 165 24.27 -5.15 -12.31
N THR A 166 22.98 -4.85 -12.30
CA THR A 166 22.44 -3.63 -12.87
C THR A 166 22.21 -2.65 -11.72
N VAL A 167 22.85 -1.48 -11.81
CA VAL A 167 22.90 -0.49 -10.73
C VAL A 167 22.00 0.69 -11.06
N LEU A 168 21.20 1.14 -10.10
CA LEU A 168 20.50 2.42 -10.13
C LEU A 168 21.22 3.41 -9.21
N VAL A 169 21.61 4.56 -9.75
CA VAL A 169 22.23 5.66 -9.02
C VAL A 169 21.26 6.84 -9.00
N ALA A 170 20.92 7.33 -7.82
CA ALA A 170 20.20 8.58 -7.62
C ALA A 170 21.14 9.60 -6.97
N GLN A 171 21.35 10.73 -7.63
CA GLN A 171 22.29 11.75 -7.21
C GLN A 171 21.61 13.13 -7.21
N ASP A 172 21.54 13.77 -6.06
CA ASP A 172 21.02 15.14 -5.92
C ASP A 172 22.15 16.17 -5.81
N SER A 173 21.81 17.44 -5.94
CA SER A 173 22.70 18.58 -5.69
C SER A 173 22.29 19.36 -4.43
N GLY A 174 21.75 18.65 -3.42
CA GLY A 174 21.35 19.22 -2.15
C GLY A 174 22.53 19.45 -1.20
N GLY A 175 22.26 19.57 0.10
CA GLY A 175 23.28 19.82 1.13
C GLY A 175 24.14 18.60 1.52
N GLY A 176 23.88 17.43 0.92
CA GLY A 176 24.48 16.17 1.36
C GLY A 176 23.94 15.69 2.72
N ILE A 177 24.55 14.61 3.23
CA ILE A 177 24.18 13.92 4.46
C ILE A 177 25.28 14.15 5.51
N PRO A 178 24.97 14.70 6.70
CA PRO A 178 25.96 14.84 7.76
C PRO A 178 26.62 13.48 8.12
N PRO A 179 27.95 13.43 8.33
CA PRO A 179 28.66 12.16 8.56
C PRO A 179 28.15 11.35 9.75
N ASP A 180 27.71 12.03 10.81
CA ASP A 180 27.11 11.45 12.02
C ASP A 180 25.74 10.77 11.77
N LYS A 181 25.11 11.08 10.63
CA LYS A 181 23.77 10.58 10.27
C LYS A 181 23.81 9.48 9.22
N LEU A 182 24.87 9.35 8.42
CA LEU A 182 24.99 8.36 7.33
C LEU A 182 24.67 6.92 7.78
N GLY A 183 25.11 6.53 8.98
CA GLY A 183 24.84 5.20 9.52
C GLY A 183 23.39 4.94 9.94
N LYS A 184 22.58 5.99 10.12
CA LYS A 184 21.22 5.93 10.68
C LYS A 184 20.13 6.26 9.67
N ILE A 185 20.46 6.77 8.49
CA ILE A 185 19.46 7.25 7.52
C ILE A 185 18.48 6.17 7.03
N PHE A 186 18.85 4.89 7.15
CA PHE A 186 18.00 3.76 6.80
C PHE A 186 17.22 3.20 8.00
N GLU A 187 17.43 3.72 9.21
CA GLU A 187 16.68 3.33 10.39
C GLU A 187 15.22 3.82 10.27
N PRO A 188 14.23 2.99 10.64
CA PRO A 188 12.83 3.40 10.64
C PRO A 188 12.59 4.61 11.54
N PHE A 189 11.73 5.53 11.09
CA PHE A 189 11.35 6.77 11.78
C PHE A 189 12.47 7.80 11.94
N PHE A 190 13.68 7.53 11.45
CA PHE A 190 14.75 8.51 11.43
C PHE A 190 14.42 9.62 10.43
N THR A 191 14.34 10.86 10.92
CA THR A 191 14.10 12.05 10.08
C THR A 191 14.84 13.25 10.66
N THR A 192 15.40 14.09 9.78
CA THR A 192 16.00 15.37 10.15
C THR A 192 15.02 16.55 10.00
N LYS A 193 13.78 16.28 9.59
CA LYS A 193 12.74 17.29 9.37
C LYS A 193 12.00 17.63 10.66
N GLU A 194 11.41 18.82 10.71
CA GLU A 194 10.55 19.25 11.82
C GLU A 194 9.39 18.27 12.07
N GLN A 195 8.95 18.22 13.33
CA GLN A 195 7.90 17.31 13.79
C GLN A 195 6.63 17.51 12.93
N GLY A 196 6.19 16.44 12.27
CA GLY A 196 5.01 16.45 11.39
C GLY A 196 5.26 16.71 9.90
N LYS A 197 6.47 17.14 9.49
CA LYS A 197 6.85 17.36 8.07
C LYS A 197 7.61 16.19 7.43
N GLY A 198 7.99 15.19 8.21
CA GLY A 198 8.65 13.97 7.71
C GLY A 198 8.21 12.74 8.50
N THR A 199 7.83 11.69 7.79
CA THR A 199 7.46 10.40 8.42
C THR A 199 8.68 9.60 8.89
N GLY A 200 9.88 9.92 8.37
CA GLY A 200 11.09 9.13 8.62
C GLY A 200 11.06 7.71 8.07
N LEU A 201 10.10 7.41 7.18
CA LEU A 201 9.90 6.07 6.62
C LEU A 201 10.37 5.93 5.17
N GLY A 202 10.68 7.05 4.48
CA GLY A 202 11.02 7.02 3.06
C GLY A 202 12.25 6.15 2.75
N LEU A 203 13.38 6.41 3.41
CA LEU A 203 14.63 5.66 3.19
C LEU A 203 14.63 4.26 3.80
N SER A 204 13.95 4.04 4.92
CA SER A 204 13.81 2.69 5.49
C SER A 204 12.95 1.79 4.60
N THR A 205 11.92 2.34 3.95
CA THR A 205 11.12 1.63 2.93
C THR A 205 11.98 1.30 1.71
N VAL A 206 12.80 2.25 1.23
CA VAL A 206 13.74 2.00 0.14
C VAL A 206 14.68 0.84 0.48
N TYR A 207 15.27 0.85 1.67
CA TYR A 207 16.15 -0.23 2.14
C TYR A 207 15.44 -1.58 2.16
N GLY A 208 14.20 -1.64 2.68
CA GLY A 208 13.39 -2.86 2.72
C GLY A 208 13.12 -3.45 1.34
N ILE A 209 12.68 -2.62 0.40
CA ILE A 209 12.38 -3.02 -0.99
C ILE A 209 13.63 -3.55 -1.70
N VAL A 210 14.75 -2.84 -1.57
CA VAL A 210 16.01 -3.22 -2.19
C VAL A 210 16.48 -4.57 -1.65
N LYS A 211 16.41 -4.79 -0.34
CA LYS A 211 16.79 -6.07 0.27
C LYS A 211 15.86 -7.22 -0.12
N GLN A 212 14.56 -6.96 -0.21
CA GLN A 212 13.58 -7.92 -0.69
C GLN A 212 13.80 -8.32 -2.16
N SER A 213 14.37 -7.42 -2.96
CA SER A 213 14.77 -7.70 -4.36
C SER A 213 16.15 -8.37 -4.47
N GLY A 214 16.74 -8.82 -3.36
CA GLY A 214 18.09 -9.41 -3.32
C GLY A 214 19.21 -8.40 -3.57
N GLY A 215 18.91 -7.10 -3.49
CA GLY A 215 19.83 -6.02 -3.79
C GLY A 215 20.53 -5.41 -2.59
N PHE A 216 21.38 -4.43 -2.88
CA PHE A 216 22.18 -3.70 -1.90
C PHE A 216 22.05 -2.21 -2.15
N ILE A 217 21.89 -1.41 -1.10
CA ILE A 217 21.85 0.05 -1.19
C ILE A 217 22.97 0.66 -0.35
N PHE A 218 23.62 1.67 -0.90
CA PHE A 218 24.63 2.47 -0.24
C PHE A 218 24.30 3.95 -0.40
N ALA A 219 24.70 4.74 0.58
CA ALA A 219 24.59 6.19 0.54
C ALA A 219 25.94 6.81 0.86
N ASP A 220 26.31 7.83 0.10
CA ASP A 220 27.52 8.59 0.28
C ASP A 220 27.31 10.05 -0.17
N ASN A 221 28.24 10.92 0.18
CA ASN A 221 28.20 12.31 -0.27
C ASN A 221 29.06 12.50 -1.51
N ILE A 222 28.59 13.38 -2.39
CA ILE A 222 29.40 13.88 -3.50
C ILE A 222 30.38 14.90 -2.92
N GLU A 223 31.67 14.61 -3.02
CA GLU A 223 32.71 15.53 -2.57
C GLU A 223 32.75 16.77 -3.46
N GLY A 224 32.55 17.93 -2.82
CA GLY A 224 32.65 19.22 -3.45
C GLY A 224 33.97 19.92 -3.19
N ARG A 225 34.12 21.11 -3.77
CA ARG A 225 35.32 21.93 -3.55
C ARG A 225 35.48 22.28 -2.07
N GLY A 226 36.68 22.02 -1.52
CA GLY A 226 37.03 22.35 -0.14
C GLY A 226 36.45 21.41 0.93
N GLY A 227 36.07 20.18 0.56
CA GLY A 227 35.63 19.15 1.53
C GLY A 227 34.19 19.30 2.03
N ARG A 228 33.40 20.20 1.43
CA ARG A 228 31.96 20.28 1.67
C ARG A 228 31.22 19.34 0.72
N ALA A 229 30.12 18.74 1.19
CA ALA A 229 29.26 17.94 0.33
C ALA A 229 28.54 18.84 -0.69
N GLU A 230 28.55 18.45 -1.96
CA GLU A 230 27.80 19.10 -3.05
C GLU A 230 26.48 18.38 -3.39
N GLY A 231 26.12 17.38 -2.58
CA GLY A 231 24.89 16.60 -2.69
C GLY A 231 25.06 15.20 -2.12
N ALA A 232 23.98 14.42 -2.15
CA ALA A 232 24.01 13.01 -1.76
C ALA A 232 23.90 12.09 -2.98
N ARG A 233 24.48 10.89 -2.84
CA ARG A 233 24.40 9.82 -3.82
C ARG A 233 23.90 8.54 -3.15
N PHE A 234 22.86 7.97 -3.73
CA PHE A 234 22.34 6.65 -3.38
C PHE A 234 22.63 5.68 -4.52
N THR A 235 23.28 4.57 -4.21
CA THR A 235 23.67 3.54 -5.18
C THR A 235 22.99 2.23 -4.83
N ILE A 236 22.14 1.74 -5.72
CA ILE A 236 21.36 0.50 -5.56
C ILE A 236 21.88 -0.54 -6.54
N TYR A 237 22.39 -1.66 -6.04
CA TYR A 237 22.85 -2.81 -6.80
C TYR A 237 21.74 -3.87 -6.84
N LEU A 238 21.29 -4.24 -8.03
CA LEU A 238 20.33 -5.33 -8.25
C LEU A 238 21.01 -6.44 -9.06
N PRO A 239 20.97 -7.71 -8.58
CA PRO A 239 21.63 -8.81 -9.28
C PRO A 239 20.97 -9.05 -10.65
N VAL A 240 21.79 -9.26 -11.67
CA VAL A 240 21.31 -9.61 -13.01
C VAL A 240 20.74 -11.03 -12.97
N HIS A 241 19.54 -11.19 -13.52
CA HIS A 241 18.91 -12.49 -13.67
C HIS A 241 19.58 -13.25 -14.82
N ALA A 242 20.37 -14.27 -14.49
CA ALA A 242 20.85 -15.25 -15.46
C ALA A 242 19.73 -16.25 -15.72
N GLY A 243 19.09 -16.17 -16.90
CA GLY A 243 17.97 -17.03 -17.28
C GLY A 243 18.32 -18.51 -17.18
N GLY A 244 17.78 -19.18 -16.16
CA GLY A 244 17.97 -20.60 -15.90
C GLY A 244 17.24 -21.02 -14.63
N GLY A 245 16.00 -21.48 -14.78
CA GLY A 245 15.23 -22.14 -13.72
C GLY A 245 13.80 -21.61 -13.56
N GLU A 246 12.86 -22.35 -14.15
CA GLU A 246 11.45 -22.59 -13.74
C GLU A 246 10.65 -21.39 -13.20
N ASP A 247 9.83 -20.80 -14.09
CA ASP A 247 8.41 -20.45 -13.86
C ASP A 247 7.92 -19.55 -15.02
N ASP A 248 7.91 -20.09 -16.23
CA ASP A 248 7.11 -19.54 -17.33
C ASP A 248 5.70 -20.14 -17.24
N ALA A 249 4.88 -19.55 -16.37
CA ALA A 249 3.43 -19.68 -16.47
C ALA A 249 2.88 -18.46 -17.23
N PRO A 250 2.23 -18.64 -18.40
CA PRO A 250 1.72 -17.52 -19.17
C PRO A 250 0.57 -16.85 -18.42
N ALA A 251 0.65 -15.52 -18.30
CA ALA A 251 -0.42 -14.69 -17.73
C ALA A 251 -1.72 -14.81 -18.55
N PRO A 252 -2.91 -14.88 -17.92
CA PRO A 252 -4.17 -14.78 -18.66
C PRO A 252 -4.33 -13.39 -19.28
N PRO A 253 -4.97 -13.27 -20.45
CA PRO A 253 -5.17 -11.98 -21.11
C PRO A 253 -6.06 -11.06 -20.27
N ALA A 254 -5.58 -9.83 -20.04
CA ALA A 254 -6.33 -8.78 -19.38
C ALA A 254 -7.52 -8.35 -20.25
N ALA A 255 -8.73 -8.70 -19.83
CA ALA A 255 -9.95 -8.14 -20.40
C ALA A 255 -10.06 -6.66 -20.01
N ALA A 256 -10.10 -5.79 -21.01
CA ALA A 256 -10.33 -4.36 -20.85
C ALA A 256 -11.73 -4.11 -20.27
N ARG A 257 -11.83 -3.57 -19.05
CA ARG A 257 -13.09 -3.02 -18.54
C ARG A 257 -13.27 -1.61 -19.08
N ALA A 258 -14.29 -1.46 -19.91
CA ALA A 258 -14.79 -0.17 -20.36
C ALA A 258 -15.37 0.62 -19.17
N LYS A 259 -15.15 1.94 -19.17
CA LYS A 259 -15.90 2.88 -18.33
C LYS A 259 -17.32 2.94 -18.87
N GLU A 260 -18.30 2.52 -18.08
CA GLU A 260 -19.70 2.85 -18.34
C GLU A 260 -20.32 3.65 -17.20
N THR A 261 -21.23 4.50 -17.65
CA THR A 261 -21.82 5.68 -17.04
C THR A 261 -22.77 5.38 -15.89
N ALA A 262 -22.81 6.29 -14.93
CA ALA A 262 -23.83 6.35 -13.90
C ALA A 262 -25.24 6.43 -14.50
N SER A 263 -26.08 5.43 -14.25
CA SER A 263 -27.53 5.56 -14.35
C SER A 263 -28.27 4.46 -13.58
N LYS A 264 -29.04 4.91 -12.57
CA LYS A 264 -30.32 4.37 -12.07
C LYS A 264 -30.37 2.91 -11.60
N TRP A 265 -30.31 2.70 -10.28
CA TRP A 265 -31.31 1.85 -9.60
C TRP A 265 -31.42 2.13 -8.10
N SER A 266 -32.65 2.23 -7.61
CA SER A 266 -33.06 2.50 -6.23
C SER A 266 -33.73 1.28 -5.56
N GLY A 267 -33.28 0.07 -5.89
CA GLY A 267 -33.78 -1.16 -5.26
C GLY A 267 -32.80 -1.61 -4.18
N GLY A 268 -33.16 -1.43 -2.90
CA GLY A 268 -32.34 -1.93 -1.80
C GLY A 268 -32.38 -3.47 -1.70
N GLY A 269 -31.21 -4.11 -1.61
CA GLY A 269 -31.06 -5.53 -1.29
C GLY A 269 -31.19 -5.88 0.20
N ARG A 270 -31.38 -7.17 0.50
CA ARG A 270 -31.35 -7.79 1.82
C ARG A 270 -29.93 -8.23 2.15
N ILE A 271 -29.35 -7.72 3.23
CA ILE A 271 -27.95 -7.93 3.59
C ILE A 271 -27.87 -8.60 4.95
N LEU A 272 -27.10 -9.69 5.02
CA LEU A 272 -26.65 -10.26 6.29
C LEU A 272 -25.32 -9.59 6.67
N LEU A 273 -25.29 -8.84 7.77
CA LEU A 273 -24.10 -8.17 8.29
C LEU A 273 -23.57 -8.93 9.51
N VAL A 274 -22.36 -9.47 9.40
CA VAL A 274 -21.67 -10.26 10.43
C VAL A 274 -20.40 -9.53 10.86
N GLU A 275 -20.34 -9.07 12.10
CA GLU A 275 -19.21 -8.31 12.64
C GLU A 275 -19.22 -8.46 14.16
N ASP A 276 -18.10 -8.80 14.76
CA ASP A 276 -17.96 -9.02 16.21
C ASP A 276 -17.84 -7.70 16.99
N GLU A 277 -17.23 -6.68 16.41
CA GLU A 277 -17.12 -5.37 17.03
C GLU A 277 -18.41 -4.55 16.93
N ASP A 278 -19.13 -4.40 18.05
CA ASP A 278 -20.40 -3.67 18.17
C ASP A 278 -20.37 -2.29 17.50
N MET A 279 -19.27 -1.54 17.67
CA MET A 279 -19.14 -0.18 17.14
C MET A 279 -18.97 -0.16 15.61
N VAL A 280 -18.23 -1.13 15.06
CA VAL A 280 -18.05 -1.28 13.60
C VAL A 280 -19.36 -1.78 12.98
N ARG A 281 -20.03 -2.74 13.63
CA ARG A 281 -21.34 -3.28 13.22
C ARG A 281 -22.39 -2.18 13.16
N ALA A 282 -22.47 -1.32 14.17
CA ALA A 282 -23.42 -0.21 14.23
C ALA A 282 -23.18 0.85 13.12
N VAL A 283 -21.91 1.13 12.79
CA VAL A 283 -21.57 2.04 11.68
C VAL A 283 -21.99 1.44 10.33
N ALA A 284 -21.64 0.19 10.09
CA ALA A 284 -21.97 -0.51 8.84
C ALA A 284 -23.49 -0.66 8.66
N GLU A 285 -24.22 -1.03 9.71
CA GLU A 285 -25.69 -1.10 9.71
C GLU A 285 -26.31 0.23 9.29
N ARG A 286 -25.92 1.33 9.96
CA ARG A 286 -26.47 2.67 9.67
C ARG A 286 -26.13 3.13 8.25
N ALA A 287 -24.93 2.84 7.77
CA ALA A 287 -24.51 3.17 6.41
C ALA A 287 -25.38 2.45 5.35
N LEU A 288 -25.58 1.15 5.52
CA LEU A 288 -26.30 0.31 4.57
C LEU A 288 -27.82 0.50 4.64
N ALA A 289 -28.39 0.63 5.85
CA ALA A 289 -29.82 0.91 6.03
C ALA A 289 -30.21 2.25 5.39
N ARG A 290 -29.35 3.28 5.50
CA ARG A 290 -29.56 4.57 4.82
C ARG A 290 -29.49 4.49 3.31
N SER A 291 -28.76 3.52 2.77
CA SER A 291 -28.68 3.25 1.33
C SER A 291 -29.91 2.47 0.82
N GLY A 292 -30.89 2.21 1.69
CA GLY A 292 -32.16 1.56 1.36
C GLY A 292 -32.15 0.04 1.55
N HIS A 293 -31.07 -0.53 2.08
CA HIS A 293 -30.95 -1.97 2.29
C HIS A 293 -31.66 -2.44 3.56
N LYS A 294 -32.19 -3.68 3.53
CA LYS A 294 -32.69 -4.35 4.73
C LYS A 294 -31.57 -5.15 5.36
N ILE A 295 -31.21 -4.84 6.61
CA ILE A 295 -30.06 -5.45 7.29
C ILE A 295 -30.55 -6.45 8.33
N THR A 296 -29.94 -7.64 8.32
CA THR A 296 -30.01 -8.60 9.43
C THR A 296 -28.63 -8.65 10.07
N LEU A 297 -28.58 -8.45 11.38
CA LEU A 297 -27.33 -8.43 12.14
C LEU A 297 -27.02 -9.81 12.70
N ALA A 298 -25.73 -10.14 12.71
CA ALA A 298 -25.15 -11.25 13.44
C ALA A 298 -23.86 -10.75 14.11
N SER A 299 -23.63 -11.18 15.34
CA SER A 299 -22.46 -10.81 16.14
C SER A 299 -21.28 -11.75 15.96
N ASP A 300 -21.48 -12.92 15.37
CA ASP A 300 -20.41 -13.86 15.05
C ASP A 300 -20.79 -14.77 13.87
N GLY A 301 -19.84 -15.61 13.44
CA GLY A 301 -20.04 -16.54 12.33
C GLY A 301 -21.11 -17.60 12.59
N GLU A 302 -21.38 -17.96 13.86
CA GLU A 302 -22.39 -18.95 14.21
C GLU A 302 -23.80 -18.39 14.04
N GLU A 303 -24.04 -17.16 14.51
CA GLU A 303 -25.28 -16.42 14.30
C GLU A 303 -25.53 -16.17 12.81
N GLY A 304 -24.48 -15.82 12.05
CA GLY A 304 -24.57 -15.63 10.60
C GLY A 304 -24.97 -16.91 9.85
N LEU A 305 -24.36 -18.04 10.22
CA LEU A 305 -24.72 -19.35 9.65
C LEU A 305 -26.15 -19.76 10.05
N ALA A 306 -26.55 -19.53 11.30
CA ALA A 306 -27.89 -19.82 11.79
C ALA A 306 -28.96 -18.99 11.06
N ALA A 307 -28.69 -17.73 10.74
CA ALA A 307 -29.60 -16.88 9.98
C ALA A 307 -29.93 -17.46 8.59
N ILE A 308 -28.94 -18.07 7.92
CA ILE A 308 -29.15 -18.78 6.65
C ILE A 308 -29.92 -20.08 6.87
N ALA A 309 -29.52 -20.88 7.86
CA ALA A 309 -30.14 -22.18 8.15
C ALA A 309 -31.62 -22.05 8.54
N ASN A 310 -32.00 -20.94 9.18
CA ASN A 310 -33.38 -20.63 9.57
C ASN A 310 -34.25 -20.10 8.40
N GLY A 311 -33.77 -20.19 7.17
CA GLY A 311 -34.52 -19.79 5.97
C GLY A 311 -34.38 -18.31 5.60
N GLY A 312 -33.39 -17.61 6.16
CA GLY A 312 -33.08 -16.24 5.76
C GLY A 312 -32.73 -16.14 4.28
N GLU A 313 -33.33 -15.17 3.59
CA GLU A 313 -33.04 -14.87 2.21
C GLU A 313 -32.28 -13.55 2.11
N PHE A 314 -31.04 -13.64 1.63
CA PHE A 314 -30.13 -12.50 1.49
C PHE A 314 -29.62 -12.41 0.06
N ASP A 315 -29.37 -11.18 -0.36
CA ASP A 315 -28.80 -10.86 -1.67
C ASP A 315 -27.28 -10.63 -1.57
N LEU A 316 -26.77 -10.37 -0.36
CA LEU A 316 -25.34 -10.19 -0.07
C LEU A 316 -25.04 -10.53 1.40
N ILE A 317 -23.90 -11.17 1.65
CA ILE A 317 -23.29 -11.25 2.98
C ILE A 317 -22.19 -10.21 3.09
N VAL A 318 -22.19 -9.41 4.14
CA VAL A 318 -21.09 -8.53 4.53
C VAL A 318 -20.53 -9.08 5.85
N SER A 319 -19.28 -9.51 5.87
CA SER A 319 -18.70 -10.21 7.03
C SER A 319 -17.31 -9.69 7.36
N ASP A 320 -16.95 -9.59 8.65
CA ASP A 320 -15.53 -9.54 9.02
C ASP A 320 -14.86 -10.88 8.65
N VAL A 321 -13.56 -10.82 8.37
CA VAL A 321 -12.71 -11.99 8.13
C VAL A 321 -12.32 -12.66 9.44
N VAL A 322 -11.90 -11.87 10.42
CA VAL A 322 -11.36 -12.39 11.68
C VAL A 322 -12.39 -12.16 12.77
N MET A 323 -12.98 -13.24 13.28
CA MET A 323 -13.95 -13.19 14.36
C MET A 323 -13.63 -14.31 15.37
N PRO A 324 -13.91 -14.12 16.67
CA PRO A 324 -13.83 -15.17 17.67
C PRO A 324 -14.73 -16.36 17.34
N GLY A 325 -14.29 -17.58 17.67
CA GLY A 325 -15.06 -18.80 17.40
C GLY A 325 -15.05 -19.18 15.93
N MET A 326 -16.11 -18.87 15.19
CA MET A 326 -16.23 -19.16 13.76
C MET A 326 -15.82 -17.93 12.93
N ASP A 327 -14.70 -18.05 12.22
CA ASP A 327 -14.22 -17.00 11.32
C ASP A 327 -15.09 -16.85 10.05
N GLY A 328 -15.02 -15.69 9.41
CA GLY A 328 -15.80 -15.37 8.21
C GLY A 328 -15.61 -16.39 7.07
N PRO A 329 -14.37 -16.79 6.73
CA PRO A 329 -14.09 -17.86 5.76
C PRO A 329 -14.79 -19.19 6.06
N THR A 330 -14.76 -19.65 7.32
CA THR A 330 -15.36 -20.91 7.75
C THR A 330 -16.87 -20.84 7.67
N MET A 331 -17.46 -19.73 8.12
CA MET A 331 -18.90 -19.45 7.96
C MET A 331 -19.30 -19.51 6.48
N VAL A 332 -18.59 -18.79 5.62
CA VAL A 332 -18.91 -18.71 4.18
C VAL A 332 -18.76 -20.06 3.49
N LYS A 333 -17.73 -20.85 3.83
CA LYS A 333 -17.57 -22.24 3.35
C LYS A 333 -18.77 -23.11 3.75
N ALA A 334 -19.33 -22.94 4.95
CA ALA A 334 -20.52 -23.65 5.39
C ALA A 334 -21.79 -23.19 4.66
N ILE A 335 -21.98 -21.87 4.51
CA ILE A 335 -23.12 -21.27 3.80
C ILE A 335 -23.15 -21.70 2.33
N ARG A 336 -21.99 -21.75 1.66
CA ARG A 336 -21.90 -22.12 0.24
C ARG A 336 -22.35 -23.55 -0.07
N LYS A 337 -22.33 -24.46 0.91
CA LYS A 337 -22.92 -25.81 0.74
C LYS A 337 -24.42 -25.75 0.46
N GLN A 338 -25.10 -24.69 0.90
CA GLN A 338 -26.54 -24.48 0.72
C GLN A 338 -26.84 -23.38 -0.30
N ARG A 339 -25.99 -22.34 -0.39
CA ARG A 339 -26.15 -21.15 -1.24
C ARG A 339 -24.85 -20.83 -2.00
N PRO A 340 -24.51 -21.58 -3.07
CA PRO A 340 -23.23 -21.45 -3.76
C PRO A 340 -23.04 -20.10 -4.47
N GLU A 341 -24.13 -19.48 -4.94
CA GLU A 341 -24.10 -18.25 -5.75
C GLU A 341 -24.24 -16.95 -4.94
N LEU A 342 -24.39 -17.04 -3.61
CA LEU A 342 -24.60 -15.86 -2.75
C LEU A 342 -23.30 -15.04 -2.69
N PRO A 343 -23.28 -13.79 -3.18
CA PRO A 343 -22.09 -12.96 -3.12
C PRO A 343 -21.72 -12.64 -1.67
N VAL A 344 -20.41 -12.49 -1.44
CA VAL A 344 -19.86 -12.17 -0.12
C VAL A 344 -18.89 -11.01 -0.23
N LEU A 345 -19.07 -10.00 0.62
CA LEU A 345 -18.15 -8.91 0.85
C LEU A 345 -17.45 -9.12 2.20
N PHE A 346 -16.14 -9.37 2.16
CA PHE A 346 -15.32 -9.41 3.36
C PHE A 346 -14.81 -8.02 3.73
N MET A 347 -15.08 -7.59 4.96
CA MET A 347 -14.42 -6.46 5.59
C MET A 347 -13.13 -7.00 6.22
N SER A 348 -11.97 -6.49 5.83
CA SER A 348 -10.70 -6.99 6.39
C SER A 348 -9.77 -5.84 6.75
N GLY A 349 -9.19 -5.88 7.95
CA GLY A 349 -8.07 -4.99 8.29
C GLY A 349 -6.80 -5.31 7.53
N TYR A 350 -6.58 -6.59 7.16
CA TYR A 350 -5.38 -7.03 6.45
C TYR A 350 -5.40 -8.50 5.97
N ALA A 351 -6.17 -8.86 4.94
CA ALA A 351 -6.02 -10.16 4.25
C ALA A 351 -6.70 -10.29 2.87
N GLU A 352 -6.53 -9.37 1.91
CA GLU A 352 -7.13 -9.61 0.58
C GLU A 352 -6.42 -10.76 -0.18
N GLU A 353 -5.10 -10.91 -0.04
CA GLU A 353 -4.30 -11.78 -0.92
C GLU A 353 -4.08 -13.21 -0.39
N GLN A 354 -3.96 -13.39 0.94
CA GLN A 354 -3.96 -14.74 1.56
C GLN A 354 -5.34 -15.38 1.47
N LEU A 355 -6.40 -14.60 1.66
CA LEU A 355 -7.77 -15.09 1.52
C LEU A 355 -8.09 -15.42 0.06
N ARG A 356 -7.60 -14.66 -0.92
CA ARG A 356 -7.72 -15.03 -2.35
C ARG A 356 -6.98 -16.33 -2.70
N LYS A 357 -5.86 -16.63 -2.05
CA LYS A 357 -5.09 -17.87 -2.26
C LYS A 357 -5.70 -19.08 -1.54
N GLU A 358 -6.21 -18.90 -0.32
CA GLU A 358 -6.88 -19.96 0.46
C GLU A 358 -8.35 -20.18 0.06
N ILE A 359 -8.95 -19.17 -0.56
CA ILE A 359 -10.35 -19.13 -0.98
C ILE A 359 -10.40 -18.77 -2.47
N SER A 360 -9.91 -19.70 -3.30
CA SER A 360 -10.11 -19.70 -4.76
C SER A 360 -11.58 -19.96 -5.07
N VAL A 361 -12.46 -18.97 -4.92
CA VAL A 361 -13.90 -19.18 -5.18
C VAL A 361 -14.59 -17.94 -5.74
N ASP A 362 -15.52 -18.15 -6.66
CA ASP A 362 -16.29 -17.12 -7.37
C ASP A 362 -17.11 -16.22 -6.43
N ARG A 363 -17.42 -14.98 -6.87
CA ARG A 363 -18.29 -13.99 -6.18
C ARG A 363 -17.81 -13.54 -4.78
N MET A 364 -16.50 -13.45 -4.57
CA MET A 364 -15.92 -12.86 -3.37
C MET A 364 -15.38 -11.45 -3.61
N HIS A 365 -15.77 -10.54 -2.74
CA HIS A 365 -15.39 -9.14 -2.77
C HIS A 365 -14.75 -8.75 -1.44
N PHE A 366 -13.96 -7.68 -1.47
CA PHE A 366 -13.19 -7.22 -0.32
C PHE A 366 -13.36 -5.71 -0.11
N LEU A 367 -13.40 -5.31 1.16
CA LEU A 367 -13.36 -3.93 1.61
C LEU A 367 -12.33 -3.81 2.74
N ALA A 368 -11.34 -2.94 2.56
CA ALA A 368 -10.28 -2.76 3.55
C ALA A 368 -10.74 -1.87 4.72
N LYS A 369 -10.51 -2.32 5.96
CA LYS A 369 -10.62 -1.48 7.16
C LYS A 369 -9.34 -0.62 7.32
N PRO A 370 -9.45 0.64 7.80
CA PRO A 370 -10.69 1.35 8.04
C PRO A 370 -11.33 1.90 6.76
N PHE A 371 -12.67 1.89 6.75
CA PHE A 371 -13.51 2.39 5.66
C PHE A 371 -14.47 3.49 6.13
N SER A 372 -14.92 4.31 5.19
CA SER A 372 -15.93 5.36 5.37
C SER A 372 -17.35 4.84 5.13
N VAL A 373 -18.36 5.60 5.60
CA VAL A 373 -19.78 5.30 5.34
C VAL A 373 -20.07 5.25 3.83
N GLN A 374 -19.43 6.13 3.06
CA GLN A 374 -19.57 6.17 1.60
C GLN A 374 -18.94 4.94 0.94
N GLN A 375 -17.73 4.54 1.38
CA GLN A 375 -17.00 3.42 0.77
C GLN A 375 -17.74 2.09 0.89
N ILE A 376 -18.32 1.79 2.06
CA ILE A 376 -19.10 0.56 2.24
C ILE A 376 -20.39 0.58 1.40
N GLY A 377 -21.09 1.73 1.35
CA GLY A 377 -22.29 1.90 0.54
C GLY A 377 -22.03 1.75 -0.96
N ASP A 378 -20.98 2.40 -1.47
CA ASP A 378 -20.56 2.31 -2.87
C ASP A 378 -20.19 0.87 -3.25
N LYS A 379 -19.47 0.17 -2.36
CA LYS A 379 -19.01 -1.19 -2.63
C LYS A 379 -20.16 -2.20 -2.65
N VAL A 380 -21.08 -2.10 -1.70
CA VAL A 380 -22.31 -2.92 -1.70
C VAL A 380 -23.15 -2.65 -2.94
N GLY A 381 -23.31 -1.39 -3.32
CA GLY A 381 -24.04 -1.01 -4.52
C GLY A 381 -23.40 -1.54 -5.81
N GLU A 382 -22.07 -1.57 -5.90
CA GLU A 382 -21.34 -2.22 -7.02
C GLU A 382 -21.66 -3.72 -7.11
N ILE A 383 -21.60 -4.44 -6.00
CA ILE A 383 -21.76 -5.90 -5.97
C ILE A 383 -23.20 -6.32 -6.32
N LEU A 384 -24.19 -5.63 -5.74
CA LEU A 384 -25.59 -5.93 -6.01
C LEU A 384 -25.98 -5.61 -7.46
N ARG A 385 -25.31 -4.64 -8.11
CA ARG A 385 -25.49 -4.37 -9.55
C ARG A 385 -24.89 -5.47 -10.42
N GLY A 386 -23.69 -5.97 -10.07
CA GLY A 386 -23.00 -7.01 -10.85
C GLY A 386 -23.52 -8.44 -10.63
N SER A 387 -24.42 -8.67 -9.67
CA SER A 387 -25.00 -10.00 -9.39
C SER A 387 -26.32 -10.27 -10.15
N LEU A 388 -26.81 -9.27 -10.90
CA LEU A 388 -28.06 -9.32 -11.68
C LEU A 388 -27.82 -9.48 -13.19
N GLU A 389 -26.55 -9.54 -13.62
CA GLU A 389 -26.10 -9.97 -14.96
C GLU A 389 -25.67 -11.44 -14.92
#